data_AF-A0A674HXZ0-F1
#
_entry.id   AF-A0A674HXZ0-F1
#
_cell.length_a   1.000
_cell.length_b   1.000
_cell.length_c   1.000
_cell.angle_alpha   90.00
_cell.angle_beta   90.00
_cell.angle_gamma   90.00
#
_symmetry.space_group_name_H-M   'P 1'
#
loop_
_entity.id
_entity.type
_entity.pdbx_description
1 polymer ?
#
loop_
_entity_poly.entity_id
_entity_poly.type
_entity_poly.pdbx_seq_one_letter_code
_entity_poly.pdbx_strand_id
1 'polypeptide(L)'
;MRRRKIAVAAGCCLSFFLGTLLNVLFIPGFDPHQQQPRRGVTPAFAGSPLYWPGEDRESQRLELARQIRERYEEVVRYQKHQAPAAAARRLVRPLERRLMDLAQQRTSSEQTLRLEKGKAPQAESRGGSYPEAKVDLALNPPLLGCRDIHNVTSLHYLGSGYTKAVYKVVLNRTLAVALKSVDFGGHDIENCVKQYAALEDCYRLASYKIVKEMILLQRLQHANILQLYGYCYQDSNDIPDTLTAITELGSPLEMIQLLQTSWEDRFRICLSLVRLLHYLAHSPLGSVTLLDFRPRQFVIVDGELKVTDLDDASIEESSCTSNRDCFIEFPAKNFTLPCSVEGRCRNMNEKRNLYNAYRFFFTYLLPHSAPSSLRPLLDMIVNATGELHWGIDETVAQLEKVLHLYKSGTYLQNATRMLKAEYQQIPEAAIPDENYRCWPSYHHKGCLLSVFDVGEAIEVCENHSQCKAFVLTNQTTWTGRQLVFFKMGSNHIVPDPDKITYVKVTG
;
A
#
# COMPACT_ATOMS: atom_id res chain seq x y z
N MET A 1 10.70 51.34 -28.03
CA MET A 1 9.95 50.16 -27.52
C MET A 1 10.46 48.79 -27.97
N ARG A 2 11.56 48.66 -28.74
CA ARG A 2 12.09 47.35 -29.21
C ARG A 2 13.16 46.72 -28.29
N ARG A 3 13.91 47.52 -27.53
CA ARG A 3 14.96 47.04 -26.62
C ARG A 3 14.45 46.47 -25.28
N ARG A 4 13.27 46.90 -24.80
CA ARG A 4 12.67 46.37 -23.56
C ARG A 4 12.00 44.99 -23.74
N LYS A 5 11.59 44.62 -24.96
CA LYS A 5 10.98 43.30 -25.23
C LYS A 5 12.01 42.16 -25.29
N ILE A 6 13.25 42.46 -25.69
CA ILE A 6 14.33 41.46 -25.77
C ILE A 6 14.86 41.10 -24.38
N ALA A 7 14.93 42.06 -23.45
CA ALA A 7 15.35 41.81 -22.07
C ALA A 7 14.35 40.94 -21.28
N VAL A 8 13.04 41.09 -21.53
CA VAL A 8 12.00 40.28 -20.89
C VAL A 8 11.95 38.85 -21.46
N ALA A 9 12.16 38.70 -22.77
CA ALA A 9 12.23 37.37 -23.41
C ALA A 9 13.50 36.59 -23.00
N ALA A 10 14.64 37.26 -22.88
CA ALA A 10 15.89 36.64 -22.40
C ALA A 10 15.80 36.28 -20.90
N GLY A 11 15.15 37.12 -20.08
CA GLY A 11 14.90 36.84 -18.68
C GLY A 11 13.96 35.65 -18.44
N CYS A 12 12.93 35.49 -19.27
CA CYS A 12 12.04 34.31 -19.21
C CYS A 12 12.70 33.02 -19.70
N CYS A 13 13.61 33.09 -20.68
CA CYS A 13 14.33 31.90 -21.13
C CYS A 13 15.36 31.44 -20.09
N LEU A 14 16.11 32.37 -19.48
CA LEU A 14 17.06 32.02 -18.42
C LEU A 14 16.38 31.47 -17.16
N SER A 15 15.20 31.98 -16.77
CA SER A 15 14.45 31.44 -15.64
C SER A 15 13.83 30.07 -15.93
N PHE A 16 13.44 29.80 -17.18
CA PHE A 16 12.98 28.47 -17.60
C PHE A 16 14.13 27.46 -17.59
N PHE A 17 15.31 27.83 -18.11
CA PHE A 17 16.48 26.96 -18.10
C PHE A 17 17.02 26.69 -16.69
N LEU A 18 17.08 27.71 -15.81
CA LEU A 18 17.44 27.54 -14.39
C LEU A 18 16.39 26.73 -13.61
N GLY A 19 15.10 26.91 -13.91
CA GLY A 19 14.00 26.13 -13.33
C GLY A 19 14.02 24.66 -13.73
N THR A 20 14.38 24.34 -14.98
CA THR A 20 14.62 22.95 -15.41
C THR A 20 15.92 22.37 -14.85
N LEU A 21 16.98 23.16 -14.69
CA LEU A 21 18.24 22.67 -14.10
C LEU A 21 18.08 22.34 -12.60
N LEU A 22 17.33 23.16 -11.87
CA LEU A 22 17.04 22.93 -10.45
C LEU A 22 16.07 21.76 -10.21
N ASN A 23 15.12 21.51 -11.13
CA ASN A 23 14.24 20.33 -11.06
C ASN A 23 14.95 19.01 -11.43
N VAL A 24 16.02 19.04 -12.23
CA VAL A 24 16.82 17.85 -12.52
C VAL A 24 17.82 17.54 -11.40
N LEU A 25 18.25 18.55 -10.62
CA LEU A 25 19.21 18.40 -9.54
C LEU A 25 18.59 18.07 -8.16
N PHE A 26 17.27 18.18 -8.00
CA PHE A 26 16.57 17.93 -6.73
C PHE A 26 15.38 16.97 -6.85
N ILE A 27 15.61 15.81 -7.45
CA ILE A 27 14.75 14.64 -7.25
C ILE A 27 15.29 13.87 -6.03
N PRO A 28 14.58 13.77 -4.91
CA PRO A 28 14.98 12.89 -3.83
C PRO A 28 14.69 11.44 -4.27
N GLY A 29 15.74 10.69 -4.61
CA GLY A 29 15.65 9.24 -4.85
C GLY A 29 16.27 8.69 -6.13
N PHE A 30 17.19 9.41 -6.79
CA PHE A 30 18.06 8.84 -7.82
C PHE A 30 19.50 8.85 -7.31
N ASP A 31 20.09 7.68 -7.16
CA ASP A 31 21.51 7.48 -6.85
C ASP A 31 22.24 7.15 -8.17
N PRO A 32 23.02 8.06 -8.76
CA PRO A 32 23.80 7.78 -9.97
C PRO A 32 25.24 7.42 -9.59
N HIS A 33 25.45 6.50 -8.64
CA HIS A 33 26.74 5.89 -8.39
C HIS A 33 26.74 4.38 -8.71
N GLN A 34 26.43 4.02 -9.96
CA GLN A 34 26.85 2.73 -10.50
C GLN A 34 26.86 2.68 -12.03
N GLN A 35 27.55 3.60 -12.70
CA GLN A 35 27.94 3.44 -14.11
C GLN A 35 29.10 4.38 -14.45
N GLN A 36 30.33 3.86 -14.37
CA GLN A 36 31.50 4.47 -15.01
C GLN A 36 32.11 3.44 -15.98
N PRO A 37 32.26 3.76 -17.28
CA PRO A 37 32.95 2.91 -18.22
C PRO A 37 34.48 3.10 -18.04
N ARG A 38 35.17 2.08 -17.51
CA ARG A 38 36.64 2.09 -17.48
C ARG A 38 37.19 1.87 -18.89
N ARG A 39 37.74 2.92 -19.50
CA ARG A 39 38.66 2.83 -20.64
C ARG A 39 40.10 2.82 -20.14
N GLY A 40 40.87 1.85 -20.63
CA GLY A 40 42.31 2.00 -20.89
C GLY A 40 43.27 1.43 -19.83
N VAL A 41 43.52 0.11 -19.88
CA VAL A 41 44.81 -0.46 -19.48
C VAL A 41 45.20 -1.50 -20.54
N THR A 42 46.36 -1.29 -21.17
CA THR A 42 47.00 -2.19 -22.13
C THR A 42 47.57 -3.45 -21.44
N PRO A 43 47.76 -4.57 -22.18
CA PRO A 43 47.95 -5.89 -21.60
C PRO A 43 49.42 -6.16 -21.26
N ALA A 44 49.68 -6.73 -20.08
CA ALA A 44 50.92 -7.40 -19.78
C ALA A 44 50.63 -8.88 -19.48
N PHE A 45 51.12 -9.74 -20.36
CA PHE A 45 51.23 -11.18 -20.18
C PHE A 45 52.11 -11.48 -18.96
N ALA A 46 51.64 -12.29 -18.01
CA ALA A 46 52.43 -13.30 -17.29
C ALA A 46 51.56 -14.08 -16.30
N GLY A 47 51.62 -15.41 -16.40
CA GLY A 47 51.30 -16.34 -15.30
C GLY A 47 49.88 -16.89 -15.30
N SER A 48 49.67 -18.02 -15.99
CA SER A 48 48.56 -18.92 -15.71
C SER A 48 48.75 -19.57 -14.33
N PRO A 49 47.79 -19.48 -13.40
CA PRO A 49 47.65 -20.47 -12.35
C PRO A 49 46.81 -21.63 -12.91
N LEU A 50 47.33 -22.84 -12.75
CA LEU A 50 46.57 -24.09 -12.95
C LEU A 50 45.31 -24.04 -12.07
N TYR A 51 44.15 -23.89 -12.72
CA TYR A 51 42.84 -23.84 -12.08
C TYR A 51 42.36 -25.27 -11.84
N TRP A 52 42.21 -25.69 -10.58
CA TRP A 52 41.55 -26.93 -10.21
C TRP A 52 40.02 -26.71 -10.24
N PRO A 53 39.27 -27.26 -11.23
CA PRO A 53 37.86 -26.89 -11.43
C PRO A 53 36.86 -27.61 -10.50
N GLY A 54 37.35 -28.42 -9.56
CA GLY A 54 36.54 -29.35 -8.77
C GLY A 54 36.05 -28.82 -7.42
N GLU A 55 36.94 -28.18 -6.64
CA GLU A 55 36.64 -27.79 -5.24
C GLU A 55 35.69 -26.59 -5.13
N ASP A 56 35.73 -25.66 -6.08
CA ASP A 56 34.89 -24.45 -6.06
C ASP A 56 33.41 -24.75 -6.38
N ARG A 57 33.16 -25.68 -7.32
CA ARG A 57 31.79 -26.06 -7.72
C ARG A 57 31.01 -26.79 -6.64
N GLU A 58 31.67 -27.67 -5.88
CA GLU A 58 31.00 -28.40 -4.79
C GLU A 58 30.67 -27.45 -3.63
N SER A 59 31.59 -26.56 -3.28
CA SER A 59 31.37 -25.50 -2.30
C SER A 59 30.22 -24.56 -2.70
N GLN A 60 30.18 -24.13 -3.97
CA GLN A 60 29.10 -23.30 -4.51
C GLN A 60 27.73 -24.02 -4.46
N ARG A 61 27.68 -25.31 -4.78
CA ARG A 61 26.45 -26.11 -4.68
C ARG A 61 25.99 -26.30 -3.23
N LEU A 62 26.91 -26.56 -2.31
CA LEU A 62 26.61 -26.65 -0.88
C LEU A 62 26.05 -25.34 -0.34
N GLU A 63 26.60 -24.21 -0.78
CA GLU A 63 26.13 -22.89 -0.41
C GLU A 63 24.72 -22.59 -0.97
N LEU A 64 24.45 -22.89 -2.24
CA LEU A 64 23.11 -22.74 -2.81
C LEU A 64 22.08 -23.63 -2.06
N ALA A 65 22.45 -24.88 -1.78
CA ALA A 65 21.61 -25.80 -1.01
C ALA A 65 21.34 -25.30 0.42
N ARG A 66 22.33 -24.64 1.06
CA ARG A 66 22.16 -23.99 2.36
C ARG A 66 21.15 -22.84 2.27
N GLN A 67 21.28 -21.96 1.28
CA GLN A 67 20.35 -20.84 1.09
C GLN A 67 18.91 -21.32 0.84
N ILE A 68 18.74 -22.35 0.00
CA ILE A 68 17.43 -22.97 -0.27
C ILE A 68 16.83 -23.51 1.03
N ARG A 69 17.63 -24.21 1.84
CA ARG A 69 17.18 -24.74 3.14
C ARG A 69 16.75 -23.64 4.10
N GLU A 70 17.52 -22.55 4.20
CA GLU A 70 17.19 -21.42 5.08
C GLU A 70 15.87 -20.75 4.68
N ARG A 71 15.61 -20.60 3.38
CA ARG A 71 14.34 -20.06 2.88
C ARG A 71 13.17 -21.00 3.12
N TYR A 72 13.37 -22.30 2.93
CA TYR A 72 12.38 -23.30 3.31
C TYR A 72 12.05 -23.24 4.81
N GLU A 73 13.06 -23.19 5.67
CA GLU A 73 12.87 -23.12 7.13
C GLU A 73 12.17 -21.83 7.55
N GLU A 74 12.49 -20.70 6.93
CA GLU A 74 11.77 -19.44 7.12
C GLU A 74 10.28 -19.57 6.79
N VAL A 75 9.95 -20.11 5.62
CA VAL A 75 8.58 -20.36 5.17
C VAL A 75 7.83 -21.25 6.17
N VAL A 76 8.46 -22.34 6.61
CA VAL A 76 7.88 -23.27 7.61
C VAL A 76 7.65 -22.56 8.96
N ARG A 77 8.54 -21.65 9.38
CA ARG A 77 8.32 -20.84 10.59
C ARG A 77 7.06 -20.01 10.48
N TYR A 78 6.85 -19.30 9.37
CA TYR A 78 5.61 -18.52 9.16
C TYR A 78 4.36 -19.39 9.09
N GLN A 79 4.45 -20.57 8.49
CA GLN A 79 3.34 -21.52 8.44
C GLN A 79 2.92 -21.99 9.83
N LYS A 80 3.88 -22.38 10.68
CA LYS A 80 3.63 -22.98 11.99
C LYS A 80 3.51 -21.96 13.13
N HIS A 81 3.83 -20.69 12.88
CA HIS A 81 3.85 -19.67 13.93
C HIS A 81 2.51 -19.58 14.67
N GLN A 82 2.53 -19.52 16.00
CA GLN A 82 1.35 -19.24 16.81
C GLN A 82 1.66 -18.00 17.64
N ALA A 83 0.88 -16.93 17.51
CA ALA A 83 1.09 -15.76 18.35
C ALA A 83 0.90 -16.10 19.83
N PRO A 84 1.66 -15.46 20.73
CA PRO A 84 1.38 -15.50 22.15
C PRO A 84 -0.05 -15.02 22.43
N ALA A 85 -0.78 -15.71 23.32
CA ALA A 85 -2.21 -15.50 23.60
C ALA A 85 -2.61 -14.04 23.97
N ALA A 86 -1.64 -13.21 24.38
CA ALA A 86 -1.86 -11.79 24.67
C ALA A 86 -2.11 -10.93 23.41
N ALA A 87 -1.55 -11.28 22.25
CA ALA A 87 -1.73 -10.54 20.99
C ALA A 87 -3.12 -10.82 20.38
N ALA A 88 -3.59 -12.07 20.44
CA ALA A 88 -4.89 -12.47 19.90
C ALA A 88 -6.08 -11.77 20.58
N ARG A 89 -5.95 -11.40 21.88
CA ARG A 89 -7.02 -10.70 22.63
C ARG A 89 -7.22 -9.24 22.22
N ARG A 90 -6.26 -8.59 21.56
CA ARG A 90 -6.39 -7.19 21.11
C ARG A 90 -7.22 -7.03 19.83
N LEU A 91 -7.32 -8.07 19.00
CA LEU A 91 -8.03 -8.04 17.72
C LEU A 91 -9.57 -8.00 17.85
N VAL A 92 -10.14 -8.25 19.04
CA VAL A 92 -11.59 -8.42 19.26
C VAL A 92 -12.25 -7.18 19.91
N ARG A 93 -11.66 -5.99 19.82
CA ARG A 93 -12.41 -4.75 20.12
C ARG A 93 -12.78 -4.03 18.82
N PRO A 94 -14.00 -4.26 18.28
CA PRO A 94 -14.60 -3.33 17.33
C PRO A 94 -14.61 -1.94 17.96
N LEU A 95 -14.24 -0.93 17.17
CA LEU A 95 -14.33 0.49 17.53
C LEU A 95 -15.80 0.95 17.54
N GLU A 96 -16.68 0.26 18.25
CA GLU A 96 -18.07 0.64 18.50
C GLU A 96 -18.52 0.12 19.87
N ARG A 97 -18.32 0.93 20.92
CA ARG A 97 -19.17 0.91 22.13
C ARG A 97 -18.92 2.16 22.99
N ARG A 98 -19.74 3.17 22.69
CA ARG A 98 -20.46 4.10 23.57
C ARG A 98 -19.88 4.39 24.97
N LEU A 99 -19.65 5.68 25.18
CA LEU A 99 -19.83 6.43 26.41
C LEU A 99 -20.95 5.86 27.31
N MET A 100 -20.64 5.73 28.60
CA MET A 100 -21.51 5.44 29.75
C MET A 100 -22.13 4.03 29.80
N ASP A 101 -21.63 3.20 30.73
CA ASP A 101 -22.46 2.62 31.80
C ASP A 101 -21.59 1.97 32.90
N LEU A 102 -21.79 2.47 34.12
CA LEU A 102 -21.38 1.86 35.39
C LEU A 102 -22.37 0.75 35.74
N ALA A 103 -21.89 -0.47 36.04
CA ALA A 103 -22.27 -1.24 37.24
C ALA A 103 -21.94 -2.76 37.12
N GLN A 104 -21.33 -3.23 38.20
CA GLN A 104 -21.53 -4.52 38.88
C GLN A 104 -20.76 -5.80 38.48
N GLN A 105 -20.25 -6.41 39.56
CA GLN A 105 -19.36 -7.55 39.73
C GLN A 105 -20.07 -8.92 39.70
N ARG A 106 -19.21 -9.96 39.69
CA ARG A 106 -19.32 -11.36 40.22
C ARG A 106 -19.32 -12.41 39.09
N THR A 107 -18.64 -13.56 39.13
CA THR A 107 -17.73 -14.25 40.09
C THR A 107 -17.11 -15.46 39.36
N SER A 108 -15.85 -15.74 39.66
CA SER A 108 -15.09 -17.02 39.74
C SER A 108 -15.53 -18.35 39.06
N SER A 109 -14.49 -19.01 38.51
CA SER A 109 -14.14 -20.44 38.59
C SER A 109 -14.74 -21.44 37.57
N GLU A 110 -13.91 -22.13 36.77
CA GLU A 110 -13.30 -23.42 37.14
C GLU A 110 -12.32 -23.94 36.07
N GLN A 111 -11.24 -24.56 36.55
CA GLN A 111 -10.21 -25.29 35.82
C GLN A 111 -10.68 -26.72 35.52
N THR A 112 -10.27 -27.30 34.40
CA THR A 112 -9.82 -28.71 34.41
C THR A 112 -8.78 -28.96 33.31
N LEU A 113 -7.54 -29.19 33.74
CA LEU A 113 -6.44 -29.77 32.96
C LEU A 113 -6.64 -31.28 32.87
N ARG A 114 -6.41 -31.87 31.68
CA ARG A 114 -6.09 -33.30 31.53
C ARG A 114 -4.73 -33.44 30.85
N LEU A 115 -3.79 -34.01 31.60
CA LEU A 115 -2.53 -34.58 31.13
C LEU A 115 -2.81 -35.92 30.44
N GLU A 116 -2.15 -36.20 29.32
CA GLU A 116 -1.76 -37.56 28.95
C GLU A 116 -0.28 -37.62 28.58
N LYS A 117 0.36 -38.68 29.09
CA LYS A 117 1.79 -39.01 29.00
C LYS A 117 2.05 -39.90 27.77
N GLY A 118 3.07 -39.51 27.00
CA GLY A 118 4.24 -40.36 26.68
C GLY A 118 4.12 -41.44 25.60
N LYS A 119 5.00 -41.34 24.59
CA LYS A 119 5.86 -42.43 24.10
C LYS A 119 6.94 -41.88 23.16
N ALA A 120 8.20 -42.21 23.43
CA ALA A 120 9.34 -42.04 22.54
C ALA A 120 9.44 -43.22 21.57
N PRO A 121 10.09 -43.04 20.41
CA PRO A 121 11.00 -44.10 19.96
C PRO A 121 12.37 -43.60 19.46
N GLN A 122 13.26 -44.59 19.43
CA GLN A 122 14.70 -44.61 19.25
C GLN A 122 15.20 -44.15 17.87
N ALA A 123 16.50 -43.84 17.86
CA ALA A 123 17.31 -43.50 16.70
C ALA A 123 17.80 -44.74 15.93
N GLU A 124 17.80 -44.67 14.60
CA GLU A 124 18.64 -45.48 13.71
C GLU A 124 18.97 -44.70 12.43
N SER A 125 20.08 -45.06 11.78
CA SER A 125 20.97 -44.21 10.98
C SER A 125 20.72 -44.19 9.46
N ARG A 126 20.86 -42.98 8.89
CA ARG A 126 21.45 -42.59 7.58
C ARG A 126 21.34 -43.52 6.36
N GLY A 127 20.58 -43.05 5.36
CA GLY A 127 20.85 -43.18 3.93
C GLY A 127 20.34 -41.91 3.23
N GLY A 128 21.20 -41.21 2.48
CA GLY A 128 20.94 -39.88 1.92
C GLY A 128 19.85 -39.89 0.84
N SER A 129 18.74 -39.21 1.12
CA SER A 129 17.74 -38.77 0.15
C SER A 129 17.33 -37.36 0.58
N TYR A 130 17.40 -36.40 -0.35
CA TYR A 130 16.85 -35.06 -0.14
C TYR A 130 15.38 -35.19 0.30
N PRO A 131 14.92 -34.45 1.32
CA PRO A 131 13.50 -34.47 1.65
C PRO A 131 12.73 -33.75 0.53
N GLU A 132 11.96 -34.49 -0.27
CA GLU A 132 10.81 -33.98 -1.03
C GLU A 132 9.71 -33.49 -0.05
N ALA A 133 10.06 -32.56 0.83
CA ALA A 133 9.11 -31.95 1.74
C ALA A 133 8.36 -30.86 0.96
N LYS A 134 7.32 -31.27 0.22
CA LYS A 134 6.33 -30.33 -0.31
C LYS A 134 5.78 -29.53 0.87
N VAL A 135 6.04 -28.22 0.90
CA VAL A 135 5.43 -27.31 1.88
C VAL A 135 3.92 -27.46 1.74
N ASP A 136 3.23 -27.85 2.81
CA ASP A 136 1.77 -27.95 2.79
C ASP A 136 1.16 -26.54 2.74
N LEU A 137 0.86 -26.08 1.53
CA LEU A 137 0.35 -24.72 1.31
C LEU A 137 -1.15 -24.58 1.58
N ALA A 138 -1.81 -25.66 2.00
CA ALA A 138 -3.22 -25.66 2.34
C ALA A 138 -3.42 -25.37 3.84
N LEU A 139 -3.25 -24.11 4.26
CA LEU A 139 -3.80 -23.64 5.54
C LEU A 139 -5.35 -23.58 5.51
N ASN A 140 -5.92 -23.41 4.31
CA ASN A 140 -7.32 -23.59 3.92
C ASN A 140 -7.34 -24.12 2.47
N PRO A 141 -8.36 -24.89 2.02
CA PRO A 141 -8.40 -25.38 0.64
C PRO A 141 -8.41 -24.20 -0.36
N PRO A 142 -7.54 -24.20 -1.39
CA PRO A 142 -7.50 -23.13 -2.37
C PRO A 142 -8.80 -23.10 -3.19
N LEU A 143 -9.37 -21.91 -3.39
CA LEU A 143 -10.59 -21.75 -4.18
C LEU A 143 -10.31 -21.91 -5.68
N LEU A 144 -9.08 -21.63 -6.11
CA LEU A 144 -8.61 -21.75 -7.50
C LEU A 144 -7.30 -22.55 -7.58
N GLY A 145 -7.15 -23.36 -8.63
CA GLY A 145 -5.97 -24.19 -8.88
C GLY A 145 -5.55 -24.23 -10.35
N CYS A 146 -4.68 -25.18 -10.70
CA CYS A 146 -4.11 -25.29 -12.05
C CYS A 146 -5.17 -25.43 -13.16
N ARG A 147 -6.29 -26.12 -12.88
CA ARG A 147 -7.37 -26.32 -13.85
C ARG A 147 -8.03 -25.00 -14.25
N ASP A 148 -8.13 -24.05 -13.32
CA ASP A 148 -8.79 -22.76 -13.54
C ASP A 148 -7.94 -21.84 -14.43
N ILE A 149 -6.61 -21.98 -14.38
CA ILE A 149 -5.69 -21.15 -15.17
C ILE A 149 -5.29 -21.76 -16.52
N HIS A 150 -5.64 -23.03 -16.79
CA HIS A 150 -5.29 -23.70 -18.06
C HIS A 150 -6.01 -23.10 -19.28
N ASN A 151 -7.25 -22.62 -19.11
CA ASN A 151 -8.08 -22.05 -20.19
C ASN A 151 -8.29 -20.54 -20.02
N VAL A 152 -7.23 -19.82 -19.63
CA VAL A 152 -7.31 -18.36 -19.45
C VAL A 152 -7.46 -17.62 -20.77
N THR A 153 -8.29 -16.59 -20.75
CA THR A 153 -8.39 -15.61 -21.84
C THR A 153 -7.67 -14.32 -21.44
N SER A 154 -7.16 -13.58 -22.44
CA SER A 154 -6.59 -12.24 -22.25
C SER A 154 -5.40 -12.16 -21.30
N LEU A 155 -4.40 -13.03 -21.50
CA LEU A 155 -3.10 -12.94 -20.82
C LEU A 155 -2.42 -11.62 -21.19
N HIS A 156 -2.27 -10.73 -20.21
CA HIS A 156 -1.62 -9.44 -20.40
C HIS A 156 -0.54 -9.23 -19.34
N TYR A 157 0.70 -9.04 -19.78
CA TYR A 157 1.81 -8.73 -18.89
C TYR A 157 1.60 -7.37 -18.23
N LEU A 158 1.67 -7.32 -16.89
CA LEU A 158 1.52 -6.09 -16.11
C LEU A 158 2.86 -5.51 -15.69
N GLY A 159 3.85 -6.35 -15.42
CA GLY A 159 5.17 -5.93 -14.97
C GLY A 159 5.95 -7.07 -14.32
N SER A 160 7.23 -6.82 -14.07
CA SER A 160 8.09 -7.73 -13.32
C SER A 160 9.00 -6.94 -12.39
N GLY A 161 9.41 -7.61 -11.32
CA GLY A 161 10.33 -7.10 -10.31
C GLY A 161 11.66 -7.86 -10.34
N TYR A 162 12.33 -7.89 -9.18
CA TYR A 162 13.58 -8.65 -9.04
C TYR A 162 13.37 -10.16 -9.14
N THR A 163 12.23 -10.64 -8.64
CA THR A 163 11.95 -12.08 -8.50
C THR A 163 10.74 -12.55 -9.32
N LYS A 164 9.71 -11.70 -9.48
CA LYS A 164 8.37 -12.12 -9.91
C LYS A 164 7.94 -11.38 -11.17
N ALA A 165 7.28 -12.09 -12.07
CA ALA A 165 6.52 -11.54 -13.18
C ALA A 165 5.02 -11.61 -12.85
N VAL A 166 4.28 -10.59 -13.26
CA VAL A 166 2.85 -10.45 -12.97
C VAL A 166 2.07 -10.32 -14.27
N TYR A 167 1.03 -11.14 -14.40
CA TYR A 167 0.14 -11.16 -15.56
C TYR A 167 -1.31 -10.97 -15.12
N LYS A 168 -2.03 -10.14 -15.84
CA LYS A 168 -3.49 -10.08 -15.78
C LYS A 168 -4.07 -11.23 -16.61
N VAL A 169 -5.04 -11.93 -16.04
CA VAL A 169 -5.89 -12.87 -16.79
C VAL A 169 -7.35 -12.69 -16.40
N VAL A 170 -8.26 -13.11 -17.28
CA VAL A 170 -9.70 -13.16 -16.96
C VAL A 170 -10.13 -14.63 -16.88
N LEU A 171 -10.50 -15.05 -15.68
CA LEU A 171 -11.02 -16.38 -15.35
C LEU A 171 -12.54 -16.39 -15.50
N ASN A 172 -13.08 -17.51 -16.02
CA ASN A 172 -14.52 -17.74 -16.16
C ASN A 172 -15.27 -16.57 -16.83
N ARG A 173 -14.59 -15.84 -17.74
CA ARG A 173 -15.06 -14.65 -18.48
C ARG A 173 -15.39 -13.40 -17.65
N THR A 174 -15.39 -13.46 -16.32
CA THR A 174 -15.84 -12.36 -15.46
C THR A 174 -14.84 -11.94 -14.40
N LEU A 175 -14.03 -12.87 -13.87
CA LEU A 175 -13.12 -12.60 -12.76
C LEU A 175 -11.73 -12.24 -13.28
N ALA A 176 -11.36 -10.96 -13.21
CA ALA A 176 -10.00 -10.52 -13.50
C ALA A 176 -9.09 -10.78 -12.29
N VAL A 177 -7.97 -11.48 -12.51
CA VAL A 177 -7.00 -11.83 -11.46
C VAL A 177 -5.57 -11.47 -11.91
N ALA A 178 -4.67 -11.39 -10.94
CA ALA A 178 -3.24 -11.31 -11.18
C ALA A 178 -2.59 -12.68 -10.93
N LEU A 179 -1.84 -13.17 -11.90
CA LEU A 179 -0.97 -14.34 -11.79
C LEU A 179 0.44 -13.86 -11.46
N LYS A 180 1.02 -14.35 -10.37
CA LYS A 180 2.40 -14.07 -9.98
C LYS A 180 3.23 -15.35 -10.08
N SER A 181 4.26 -15.33 -10.92
CA SER A 181 5.21 -16.44 -11.09
C SER A 181 6.63 -15.93 -11.00
N VAL A 182 7.61 -16.83 -10.84
CA VAL A 182 9.03 -16.47 -10.89
C VAL A 182 9.34 -15.86 -12.27
N ASP A 183 10.06 -14.73 -12.29
CA ASP A 183 10.57 -14.11 -13.50
C ASP A 183 11.93 -14.71 -13.87
N PHE A 184 11.98 -15.42 -14.99
CA PHE A 184 13.21 -16.01 -15.53
C PHE A 184 14.23 -14.96 -15.99
N GLY A 185 13.77 -13.79 -16.41
CA GLY A 185 14.61 -12.63 -16.71
C GLY A 185 14.84 -11.73 -15.48
N GLY A 186 14.34 -12.14 -14.31
CA GLY A 186 14.48 -11.41 -13.07
C GLY A 186 15.91 -11.44 -12.55
N HIS A 187 16.28 -10.40 -11.80
CA HIS A 187 17.62 -10.24 -11.25
C HIS A 187 18.02 -11.40 -10.34
N ASP A 188 17.09 -11.95 -9.55
CA ASP A 188 17.39 -13.06 -8.65
C ASP A 188 17.79 -14.34 -9.41
N ILE A 189 17.06 -14.66 -10.49
CA ILE A 189 17.37 -15.82 -11.34
C ILE A 189 18.67 -15.57 -12.09
N GLU A 190 18.81 -14.42 -12.76
CA GLU A 190 20.01 -14.12 -13.52
C GLU A 190 21.28 -14.16 -12.65
N ASN A 191 21.25 -13.53 -11.48
CA ASN A 191 22.42 -13.47 -10.59
C ASN A 191 22.73 -14.85 -10.00
N CYS A 192 21.71 -15.59 -9.57
CA CYS A 192 21.89 -16.94 -9.05
C CYS A 192 22.47 -17.87 -10.12
N VAL A 193 21.93 -17.86 -11.35
CA VAL A 193 22.41 -18.72 -12.43
C VAL A 193 23.83 -18.33 -12.86
N LYS A 194 24.15 -17.03 -12.94
CA LYS A 194 25.51 -16.54 -13.21
C LYS A 194 26.51 -17.06 -12.17
N GLN A 195 26.10 -17.16 -10.90
CA GLN A 195 26.96 -17.59 -9.80
C GLN A 195 27.07 -19.11 -9.66
N TYR A 196 25.97 -19.85 -9.79
CA TYR A 196 25.90 -21.27 -9.42
C TYR A 196 25.68 -22.22 -10.60
N ALA A 197 25.32 -21.71 -11.78
CA ALA A 197 25.01 -22.48 -12.99
C ALA A 197 23.99 -23.63 -12.76
N ALA A 198 23.01 -23.43 -11.87
CA ALA A 198 22.00 -24.41 -11.48
C ALA A 198 20.59 -23.80 -11.57
N LEU A 199 19.98 -23.85 -12.76
CA LEU A 199 18.70 -23.17 -13.03
C LEU A 199 17.56 -23.65 -12.13
N GLU A 200 17.38 -24.97 -11.97
CA GLU A 200 16.31 -25.54 -11.16
C GLU A 200 16.41 -25.13 -9.68
N ASP A 201 17.61 -25.19 -9.11
CA ASP A 201 17.85 -24.80 -7.72
C ASP A 201 17.71 -23.28 -7.52
N CYS A 202 18.15 -22.48 -8.50
CA CYS A 202 17.90 -21.04 -8.50
C CYS A 202 16.41 -20.70 -8.60
N TYR A 203 15.65 -21.44 -9.40
CA TYR A 203 14.20 -21.31 -9.46
C TYR A 203 13.55 -21.65 -8.12
N ARG A 204 13.94 -22.77 -7.48
CA ARG A 204 13.47 -23.15 -6.14
C ARG A 204 13.79 -22.10 -5.10
N LEU A 205 15.00 -21.54 -5.14
CA LEU A 205 15.40 -20.46 -4.23
C LEU A 205 14.50 -19.23 -4.40
N ALA A 206 14.25 -18.81 -5.64
CA ALA A 206 13.38 -17.67 -5.95
C ALA A 206 11.91 -17.94 -5.62
N SER A 207 11.41 -19.16 -5.86
CA SER A 207 10.02 -19.51 -5.63
C SER A 207 9.63 -19.43 -4.16
N TYR A 208 10.56 -19.65 -3.22
CA TYR A 208 10.28 -19.46 -1.79
C TYR A 208 9.86 -18.04 -1.41
N LYS A 209 10.23 -17.01 -2.18
CA LYS A 209 9.69 -15.65 -1.97
C LYS A 209 8.18 -15.60 -2.25
N ILE A 210 7.73 -16.25 -3.32
CA ILE A 210 6.30 -16.37 -3.66
C ILE A 210 5.59 -17.24 -2.62
N VAL A 211 6.19 -18.36 -2.20
CA VAL A 211 5.63 -19.24 -1.17
C VAL A 211 5.46 -18.49 0.16
N LYS A 212 6.47 -17.72 0.59
CA LYS A 212 6.40 -16.88 1.80
C LYS A 212 5.27 -15.86 1.69
N GLU A 213 5.18 -15.15 0.57
CA GLU A 213 4.11 -14.20 0.30
C GLU A 213 2.73 -14.87 0.40
N MET A 214 2.53 -16.03 -0.24
CA MET A 214 1.27 -16.78 -0.18
C MET A 214 0.87 -17.14 1.25
N ILE A 215 1.81 -17.66 2.05
CA ILE A 215 1.56 -17.99 3.46
C ILE A 215 1.17 -16.74 4.24
N LEU A 216 1.88 -15.63 4.04
CA LEU A 216 1.54 -14.38 4.70
C LEU A 216 0.17 -13.85 4.29
N LEU A 217 -0.21 -13.90 3.01
CA LEU A 217 -1.55 -13.52 2.53
C LEU A 217 -2.65 -14.41 3.13
N GLN A 218 -2.40 -15.71 3.32
CA GLN A 218 -3.35 -16.62 3.97
C GLN A 218 -3.54 -16.29 5.46
N ARG A 219 -2.46 -15.90 6.14
CA ARG A 219 -2.44 -15.69 7.61
C ARG A 219 -2.78 -14.27 8.03
N LEU A 220 -2.50 -13.29 7.19
CA LEU A 220 -2.76 -11.87 7.41
C LEU A 220 -3.99 -11.45 6.61
N GLN A 221 -5.17 -11.72 7.18
CA GLN A 221 -6.45 -11.38 6.56
C GLN A 221 -6.93 -10.01 7.04
N HIS A 222 -6.93 -9.03 6.14
CA HIS A 222 -7.37 -7.68 6.40
C HIS A 222 -7.87 -7.02 5.11
N ALA A 223 -8.81 -6.08 5.19
CA ALA A 223 -9.40 -5.42 4.03
C ALA A 223 -8.37 -4.69 3.14
N ASN A 224 -7.26 -4.24 3.74
CA ASN A 224 -6.16 -3.54 3.07
C ASN A 224 -4.94 -4.44 2.78
N ILE A 225 -5.12 -5.77 2.79
CA ILE A 225 -4.15 -6.75 2.29
C ILE A 225 -4.76 -7.43 1.07
N LEU A 226 -3.98 -7.61 0.00
CA LEU A 226 -4.44 -8.23 -1.23
C LEU A 226 -4.96 -9.65 -0.97
N GLN A 227 -6.04 -10.06 -1.65
CA GLN A 227 -6.57 -11.41 -1.46
C GLN A 227 -5.81 -12.45 -2.30
N LEU A 228 -5.45 -13.58 -1.67
CA LEU A 228 -5.01 -14.79 -2.37
C LEU A 228 -6.24 -15.66 -2.69
N TYR A 229 -6.49 -15.92 -3.96
CA TYR A 229 -7.59 -16.81 -4.39
C TYR A 229 -7.16 -18.26 -4.51
N GLY A 230 -5.89 -18.50 -4.80
CA GLY A 230 -5.38 -19.85 -4.99
C GLY A 230 -3.97 -19.88 -5.54
N TYR A 231 -3.54 -21.05 -5.96
CA TYR A 231 -2.21 -21.26 -6.55
C TYR A 231 -2.21 -22.50 -7.43
N CYS A 232 -1.25 -22.54 -8.36
CA CYS A 232 -0.99 -23.71 -9.19
C CYS A 232 0.45 -24.18 -9.01
N TYR A 233 0.61 -25.48 -8.79
CA TYR A 233 1.86 -26.22 -8.96
C TYR A 233 1.74 -27.10 -10.19
N GLN A 234 2.58 -26.86 -11.19
CA GLN A 234 2.63 -27.67 -12.40
C GLN A 234 4.07 -27.82 -12.87
N ASP A 235 4.43 -28.99 -13.40
CA ASP A 235 5.71 -29.14 -14.08
C ASP A 235 5.66 -28.38 -15.41
N SER A 236 6.66 -27.53 -15.65
CA SER A 236 6.93 -26.97 -16.96
C SER A 236 7.89 -27.89 -17.72
N ASN A 237 7.98 -27.75 -19.05
CA ASN A 237 8.89 -28.56 -19.85
C ASN A 237 10.37 -28.40 -19.43
N ASP A 238 10.72 -27.26 -18.84
CA ASP A 238 12.10 -26.89 -18.51
C ASP A 238 12.40 -26.97 -17.01
N ILE A 239 11.39 -26.87 -16.13
CA ILE A 239 11.55 -26.87 -14.67
C ILE A 239 10.38 -27.60 -13.99
N PRO A 240 10.65 -28.60 -13.12
CA PRO A 240 9.63 -29.25 -12.31
C PRO A 240 9.11 -28.34 -11.19
N ASP A 241 7.88 -28.57 -10.72
CA ASP A 241 7.23 -27.85 -9.62
C ASP A 241 7.11 -26.32 -9.83
N THR A 242 6.78 -25.86 -11.04
CA THR A 242 6.56 -24.41 -11.25
C THR A 242 5.35 -23.90 -10.48
N LEU A 243 5.55 -22.78 -9.80
CA LEU A 243 4.59 -22.15 -8.91
C LEU A 243 4.02 -20.88 -9.53
N THR A 244 2.69 -20.79 -9.54
CA THR A 244 1.97 -19.56 -9.85
C THR A 244 0.96 -19.24 -8.75
N ALA A 245 1.06 -18.07 -8.13
CA ALA A 245 0.07 -17.56 -7.20
C ALA A 245 -1.05 -16.81 -7.94
N ILE A 246 -2.30 -16.99 -7.51
CA ILE A 246 -3.48 -16.36 -8.10
C ILE A 246 -4.05 -15.37 -7.08
N THR A 247 -3.94 -14.08 -7.35
CA THR A 247 -4.33 -13.01 -6.42
C THR A 247 -5.37 -12.08 -7.01
N GLU A 248 -6.01 -11.30 -6.15
CA GLU A 248 -6.81 -10.13 -6.51
C GLU A 248 -6.01 -9.20 -7.44
N LEU A 249 -6.69 -8.62 -8.41
CA LEU A 249 -6.11 -7.65 -9.35
C LEU A 249 -6.36 -6.23 -8.83
N GLY A 250 -5.29 -5.46 -8.65
CA GLY A 250 -5.38 -4.03 -8.34
C GLY A 250 -4.67 -3.18 -9.39
N SER A 251 -5.04 -1.89 -9.45
CA SER A 251 -4.33 -0.91 -10.27
C SER A 251 -3.10 -0.39 -9.53
N PRO A 252 -1.94 -0.26 -10.20
CA PRO A 252 -0.74 0.32 -9.59
C PRO A 252 -1.00 1.70 -8.98
N LEU A 253 -0.40 1.96 -7.81
CA LEU A 253 -0.51 3.25 -7.15
C LEU A 253 0.48 4.25 -7.76
N GLU A 254 -0.05 5.23 -8.49
CA GLU A 254 0.75 6.31 -9.09
C GLU A 254 0.56 7.63 -8.34
N MET A 255 1.64 8.14 -7.75
CA MET A 255 1.57 9.35 -6.91
C MET A 255 1.09 10.59 -7.68
N ILE A 256 1.47 10.74 -8.96
CA ILE A 256 1.03 11.86 -9.79
C ILE A 256 -0.48 11.80 -10.01
N GLN A 257 -1.03 10.61 -10.29
CA GLN A 257 -2.46 10.43 -10.46
C GLN A 257 -3.19 10.71 -9.14
N LEU A 258 -2.68 10.20 -8.01
CA LEU A 258 -3.27 10.47 -6.69
C LEU A 258 -3.34 11.96 -6.37
N LEU A 259 -2.31 12.74 -6.65
CA LEU A 259 -2.30 14.19 -6.42
C LEU A 259 -3.33 14.95 -7.27
N GLN A 260 -3.83 14.34 -8.35
CA GLN A 260 -4.88 14.90 -9.20
C GLN A 260 -6.29 14.47 -8.78
N THR A 261 -6.42 13.52 -7.85
CA THR A 261 -7.72 13.09 -7.30
C THR A 261 -8.23 14.04 -6.23
N SER A 262 -9.51 13.89 -5.88
CA SER A 262 -10.14 14.67 -4.81
C SER A 262 -9.38 14.51 -3.48
N TRP A 263 -9.49 15.51 -2.60
CA TRP A 263 -8.93 15.37 -1.25
C TRP A 263 -9.56 14.19 -0.50
N GLU A 264 -10.86 13.96 -0.72
CA GLU A 264 -11.61 12.86 -0.10
C GLU A 264 -11.05 11.48 -0.51
N ASP A 265 -10.70 11.28 -1.78
CA ASP A 265 -10.09 10.03 -2.25
C ASP A 265 -8.66 9.87 -1.72
N ARG A 266 -7.86 10.95 -1.70
CA ARG A 266 -6.53 10.94 -1.08
C ARG A 266 -6.58 10.61 0.40
N PHE A 267 -7.56 11.16 1.11
CA PHE A 267 -7.80 10.85 2.51
C PHE A 267 -8.19 9.38 2.70
N ARG A 268 -9.01 8.81 1.80
CA ARG A 268 -9.33 7.37 1.78
C ARG A 268 -8.06 6.52 1.72
N ILE A 269 -7.14 6.84 0.80
CA ILE A 269 -5.85 6.13 0.67
C ILE A 269 -5.04 6.18 1.98
N CYS A 270 -4.94 7.34 2.63
CA CYS A 270 -4.25 7.46 3.91
C CYS A 270 -4.94 6.68 5.03
N LEU A 271 -6.28 6.64 5.03
CA LEU A 271 -7.07 5.90 6.00
C LEU A 271 -6.94 4.38 5.81
N SER A 272 -7.01 3.89 4.57
CA SER A 272 -6.71 2.49 4.21
C SER A 272 -5.31 2.09 4.72
N LEU A 273 -4.32 2.96 4.51
CA LEU A 273 -2.94 2.70 4.94
C LEU A 273 -2.81 2.66 6.47
N VAL A 274 -3.37 3.62 7.21
CA VAL A 274 -3.25 3.61 8.67
C VAL A 274 -3.98 2.41 9.29
N ARG A 275 -5.12 2.00 8.73
CA ARG A 275 -5.85 0.79 9.16
C ARG A 275 -5.04 -0.47 8.92
N LEU A 276 -4.40 -0.58 7.75
CA LEU A 276 -3.43 -1.64 7.47
C LEU A 276 -2.31 -1.67 8.51
N LEU A 277 -1.67 -0.52 8.77
CA LEU A 277 -0.55 -0.47 9.71
C LEU A 277 -0.95 -0.79 11.14
N HIS A 278 -2.15 -0.36 11.56
CA HIS A 278 -2.71 -0.73 12.85
C HIS A 278 -2.93 -2.24 12.97
N TYR A 279 -3.44 -2.89 11.91
CA TYR A 279 -3.56 -4.34 11.84
C TYR A 279 -2.19 -5.04 11.89
N LEU A 280 -1.20 -4.57 11.12
CA LEU A 280 0.14 -5.17 11.09
C LEU A 280 0.87 -5.06 12.43
N ALA A 281 0.72 -3.95 13.16
CA ALA A 281 1.28 -3.79 14.51
C ALA A 281 0.66 -4.75 15.53
N HIS A 282 -0.61 -5.15 15.31
CA HIS A 282 -1.38 -6.03 16.19
C HIS A 282 -1.67 -7.41 15.57
N SER A 283 -0.87 -7.81 14.58
CA SER A 283 -1.13 -8.99 13.77
C SER A 283 -1.13 -10.28 14.61
N PRO A 284 -1.87 -11.31 14.20
CA PRO A 284 -1.85 -12.64 14.84
C PRO A 284 -0.52 -13.38 14.67
N LEU A 285 0.48 -12.79 14.00
CA LEU A 285 1.85 -13.29 13.90
C LEU A 285 2.85 -12.47 14.73
N GLY A 286 2.36 -11.48 15.49
CA GLY A 286 3.20 -10.43 16.07
C GLY A 286 3.29 -9.20 15.15
N SER A 287 3.98 -8.17 15.65
CA SER A 287 4.18 -6.88 14.97
C SER A 287 4.95 -7.08 13.65
N VAL A 288 4.30 -6.82 12.52
CA VAL A 288 4.86 -7.01 11.18
C VAL A 288 5.50 -5.71 10.69
N THR A 289 6.76 -5.77 10.25
CA THR A 289 7.40 -4.70 9.47
C THR A 289 7.40 -5.02 7.98
N LEU A 290 7.12 -4.00 7.16
CA LEU A 290 7.29 -4.06 5.72
C LEU A 290 8.68 -3.49 5.40
N LEU A 291 9.65 -4.37 5.15
CA LEU A 291 11.02 -3.94 4.88
C LEU A 291 11.12 -3.18 3.55
N ASP A 292 10.36 -3.61 2.55
CA ASP A 292 10.19 -2.88 1.30
C ASP A 292 8.92 -2.01 1.32
N PHE A 293 8.93 -0.94 2.11
CA PHE A 293 7.84 0.02 2.14
C PHE A 293 8.04 1.07 1.05
N ARG A 294 7.47 0.88 -0.14
CA ARG A 294 7.47 1.88 -1.23
C ARG A 294 6.08 2.01 -1.83
N PRO A 295 5.71 3.16 -2.43
CA PRO A 295 4.41 3.31 -3.09
C PRO A 295 4.07 2.21 -4.10
N ARG A 296 5.09 1.69 -4.81
CA ARG A 296 4.94 0.58 -5.79
C ARG A 296 4.55 -0.76 -5.18
N GLN A 297 4.69 -0.93 -3.85
CA GLN A 297 4.26 -2.15 -3.14
C GLN A 297 2.80 -2.10 -2.68
N PHE A 298 2.06 -1.10 -3.16
CA PHE A 298 0.65 -0.95 -2.93
C PHE A 298 -0.10 -0.84 -4.26
N VAL A 299 -1.33 -1.33 -4.25
CA VAL A 299 -2.29 -1.21 -5.35
C VAL A 299 -3.59 -0.60 -4.84
N ILE A 300 -4.40 -0.10 -5.76
CA ILE A 300 -5.75 0.38 -5.47
C ILE A 300 -6.75 -0.67 -5.97
N VAL A 301 -7.68 -1.06 -5.10
CA VAL A 301 -8.82 -1.91 -5.45
C VAL A 301 -10.08 -1.26 -4.90
N ASP A 302 -11.04 -0.96 -5.77
CA ASP A 302 -12.31 -0.29 -5.41
C ASP A 302 -12.13 1.00 -4.59
N GLY A 303 -11.05 1.73 -4.88
CA GLY A 303 -10.67 2.98 -4.21
C GLY A 303 -9.97 2.81 -2.86
N GLU A 304 -9.75 1.58 -2.38
CA GLU A 304 -8.96 1.29 -1.18
C GLU A 304 -7.51 0.97 -1.54
N LEU A 305 -6.57 1.44 -0.72
CA LEU A 305 -5.18 1.01 -0.81
C LEU A 305 -5.03 -0.40 -0.19
N LYS A 306 -4.33 -1.29 -0.91
CA LYS A 306 -3.95 -2.62 -0.43
C LYS A 306 -2.47 -2.90 -0.63
N VAL A 307 -1.82 -3.54 0.33
CA VAL A 307 -0.45 -4.06 0.15
C VAL A 307 -0.48 -5.31 -0.72
N THR A 308 0.40 -5.39 -1.72
CA THR A 308 0.48 -6.51 -2.67
C THR A 308 1.71 -7.38 -2.46
N ASP A 309 2.81 -6.84 -1.92
CA ASP A 309 4.10 -7.53 -1.82
C ASP A 309 4.46 -7.74 -0.33
N LEU A 310 4.51 -9.01 0.10
CA LEU A 310 4.76 -9.40 1.49
C LEU A 310 5.95 -10.35 1.65
N ASP A 311 6.68 -10.68 0.58
CA ASP A 311 7.83 -11.59 0.65
C ASP A 311 8.98 -11.04 1.52
N ASP A 312 9.18 -9.73 1.55
CA ASP A 312 10.15 -9.05 2.40
C ASP A 312 9.61 -8.63 3.78
N ALA A 313 8.38 -9.03 4.13
CA ALA A 313 7.85 -8.74 5.46
C ALA A 313 8.56 -9.56 6.56
N SER A 314 8.69 -8.96 7.74
CA SER A 314 9.27 -9.61 8.93
C SER A 314 8.36 -9.44 10.16
N ILE A 315 8.32 -10.44 11.03
CA ILE A 315 7.59 -10.41 12.33
C ILE A 315 8.55 -10.28 13.52
N GLU A 316 9.86 -10.30 13.27
CA GLU A 316 10.87 -10.27 14.31
C GLU A 316 11.17 -8.82 14.69
N GLU A 317 11.10 -8.53 15.99
CA GLU A 317 11.61 -7.26 16.54
C GLU A 317 13.11 -7.40 16.78
N SER A 318 13.87 -6.36 16.45
CA SER A 318 15.34 -6.34 16.62
C SER A 318 15.74 -6.59 18.07
N SER A 319 16.70 -7.48 18.30
CA SER A 319 17.29 -7.69 19.62
C SER A 319 18.16 -6.51 20.04
N CYS A 320 18.21 -6.20 21.33
CA CYS A 320 18.98 -5.09 21.88
C CYS A 320 19.50 -5.39 23.29
N THR A 321 20.59 -4.74 23.64
CA THR A 321 21.17 -4.67 24.98
C THR A 321 21.01 -3.28 25.59
N SER A 322 20.97 -2.25 24.75
CA SER A 322 20.76 -0.86 25.14
C SER A 322 19.90 -0.12 24.12
N ASN A 323 19.39 1.05 24.48
CA ASN A 323 18.59 1.89 23.56
C ASN A 323 19.37 2.26 22.28
N ARG A 324 20.71 2.28 22.33
CA ARG A 324 21.54 2.62 21.16
C ARG A 324 21.45 1.59 20.05
N ASP A 325 21.11 0.34 20.39
CA ASP A 325 20.94 -0.74 19.43
C ASP A 325 19.61 -0.60 18.65
N CYS A 326 18.68 0.19 19.19
CA CYS A 326 17.36 0.44 18.64
C CYS A 326 17.30 1.73 17.81
N PHE A 327 18.28 1.89 16.93
CA PHE A 327 18.41 3.04 16.06
C PHE A 327 17.68 2.82 14.73
N ILE A 328 16.84 3.78 14.34
CA ILE A 328 16.16 3.84 13.05
C ILE A 328 16.73 5.00 12.25
N GLU A 329 17.32 4.67 11.12
CA GLU A 329 17.84 5.66 10.18
C GLU A 329 16.85 5.87 9.03
N PHE A 330 16.56 7.13 8.74
CA PHE A 330 15.90 7.54 7.50
C PHE A 330 16.67 8.69 6.86
N PRO A 331 16.56 8.90 5.54
CA PRO A 331 17.36 9.90 4.83
C PRO A 331 17.29 11.33 5.41
N ALA A 332 16.17 11.69 6.03
CA ALA A 332 15.94 13.03 6.58
C ALA A 332 15.93 13.09 8.11
N LYS A 333 15.77 11.97 8.81
CA LYS A 333 15.60 11.92 10.27
C LYS A 333 16.02 10.59 10.85
N ASN A 334 16.47 10.64 12.10
CA ASN A 334 16.87 9.48 12.85
C ASN A 334 16.10 9.38 14.16
N PHE A 335 15.84 8.16 14.61
CA PHE A 335 15.11 7.90 15.85
C PHE A 335 15.83 6.83 16.67
N THR A 336 15.79 6.99 17.99
CA THR A 336 16.31 5.98 18.92
C THR A 336 15.17 5.53 19.81
N LEU A 337 14.82 4.25 19.74
CA LEU A 337 13.75 3.66 20.52
C LEU A 337 14.27 3.06 21.83
N PRO A 338 13.41 2.89 22.86
CA PRO A 338 13.80 2.19 24.07
C PRO A 338 13.96 0.68 23.83
N CYS A 339 15.00 0.10 24.42
CA CYS A 339 15.19 -1.34 24.53
C CYS A 339 14.32 -1.87 25.67
N SER A 340 13.59 -2.96 25.43
CA SER A 340 12.75 -3.61 26.42
C SER A 340 13.57 -4.48 27.39
N VAL A 341 12.98 -4.84 28.52
CA VAL A 341 13.62 -5.74 29.51
C VAL A 341 13.85 -7.15 28.96
N GLU A 342 13.09 -7.56 27.95
CA GLU A 342 13.27 -8.82 27.22
C GLU A 342 14.39 -8.74 26.15
N GLY A 343 15.14 -7.64 26.10
CA GLY A 343 16.22 -7.43 25.14
C GLY A 343 15.72 -7.26 23.71
N ARG A 344 14.57 -6.58 23.52
CA ARG A 344 14.01 -6.28 22.19
C ARG A 344 13.67 -4.81 22.02
N CYS A 345 13.88 -4.27 20.83
CA CYS A 345 13.53 -2.90 20.51
C CYS A 345 12.01 -2.73 20.54
N ARG A 346 11.53 -1.80 21.39
CA ARG A 346 10.10 -1.67 21.62
C ARG A 346 9.42 -1.02 20.41
N ASN A 347 8.49 -1.74 19.79
CA ASN A 347 7.66 -1.30 18.67
C ASN A 347 8.48 -0.80 17.46
N MET A 348 9.65 -1.39 17.20
CA MET A 348 10.51 -0.98 16.08
C MET A 348 9.78 -1.16 14.75
N ASN A 349 9.11 -2.29 14.59
CA ASN A 349 8.39 -2.64 13.36
C ASN A 349 7.24 -1.65 13.06
N GLU A 350 6.42 -1.36 14.08
CA GLU A 350 5.35 -0.35 14.01
C GLU A 350 5.90 1.03 13.63
N LYS A 351 6.94 1.49 14.33
CA LYS A 351 7.52 2.84 14.12
C LYS A 351 8.15 2.99 12.74
N ARG A 352 8.81 1.94 12.23
CA ARG A 352 9.34 1.92 10.85
C ARG A 352 8.23 2.07 9.82
N ASN A 353 7.17 1.29 9.94
CA ASN A 353 6.04 1.36 9.03
C ASN A 353 5.35 2.73 9.09
N LEU A 354 5.13 3.26 10.30
CA LEU A 354 4.45 4.53 10.51
C LEU A 354 5.23 5.71 9.92
N TYR A 355 6.55 5.77 10.12
CA TYR A 355 7.36 6.82 9.52
C TYR A 355 7.41 6.73 7.99
N ASN A 356 7.45 5.51 7.44
CA ASN A 356 7.37 5.33 5.99
C ASN A 356 6.00 5.77 5.43
N ALA A 357 4.90 5.50 6.13
CA ALA A 357 3.58 6.04 5.75
C ALA A 357 3.56 7.57 5.77
N TYR A 358 4.16 8.18 6.80
CA TYR A 358 4.34 9.63 6.85
C TYR A 358 5.09 10.14 5.61
N ARG A 359 6.31 9.65 5.38
CA ARG A 359 7.21 10.23 4.38
C ARG A 359 6.72 10.06 2.95
N PHE A 360 6.02 8.96 2.65
CA PHE A 360 5.58 8.65 1.29
C PHE A 360 4.15 9.08 0.99
N PHE A 361 3.29 9.17 2.01
CA PHE A 361 1.87 9.39 1.79
C PHE A 361 1.38 10.62 2.56
N PHE A 362 1.50 10.65 3.89
CA PHE A 362 0.78 11.64 4.69
C PHE A 362 1.23 13.07 4.41
N THR A 363 2.52 13.30 4.19
CA THR A 363 3.08 14.61 3.84
C THR A 363 2.45 15.22 2.58
N TYR A 364 2.12 14.39 1.60
CA TYR A 364 1.65 14.82 0.28
C TYR A 364 0.13 14.72 0.13
N LEU A 365 -0.51 13.76 0.78
CA LEU A 365 -1.90 13.44 0.52
C LEU A 365 -2.87 14.12 1.49
N LEU A 366 -2.47 14.32 2.76
CA LEU A 366 -3.37 14.86 3.78
C LEU A 366 -3.59 16.39 3.69
N PRO A 367 -2.54 17.25 3.59
CA PRO A 367 -2.74 18.70 3.77
C PRO A 367 -3.29 19.41 2.53
N HIS A 368 -2.87 18.96 1.34
CA HIS A 368 -3.15 19.67 0.09
C HIS A 368 -4.64 19.65 -0.24
N SER A 369 -5.23 20.84 -0.44
CA SER A 369 -6.65 21.07 -0.73
C SER A 369 -7.65 20.47 0.29
N ALA A 370 -7.21 20.22 1.53
CA ALA A 370 -8.09 19.83 2.61
C ALA A 370 -9.06 20.97 3.00
N PRO A 371 -10.29 20.66 3.48
CA PRO A 371 -11.19 21.65 4.05
C PRO A 371 -10.49 22.47 5.13
N SER A 372 -10.62 23.80 5.05
CA SER A 372 -9.85 24.72 5.90
C SER A 372 -10.04 24.48 7.40
N SER A 373 -11.23 24.09 7.84
CA SER A 373 -11.53 23.80 9.24
C SER A 373 -10.90 22.49 9.74
N LEU A 374 -10.54 21.55 8.85
CA LEU A 374 -9.86 20.30 9.20
C LEU A 374 -8.33 20.42 9.18
N ARG A 375 -7.78 21.44 8.51
CA ARG A 375 -6.32 21.64 8.37
C ARG A 375 -5.55 21.59 9.69
N PRO A 376 -5.95 22.28 10.78
CA PRO A 376 -5.19 22.23 12.03
C PRO A 376 -5.06 20.81 12.60
N LEU A 377 -6.09 19.98 12.47
CA LEU A 377 -6.05 18.59 12.92
C LEU A 377 -5.17 17.74 12.01
N LEU A 378 -5.24 17.95 10.69
CA LEU A 378 -4.39 17.25 9.72
C LEU A 378 -2.91 17.60 9.90
N ASP A 379 -2.59 18.87 10.13
CA ASP A 379 -1.22 19.32 10.38
C ASP A 379 -0.66 18.71 11.68
N MET A 380 -1.49 18.62 12.72
CA MET A 380 -1.14 17.91 13.96
C MET A 380 -0.82 16.43 13.69
N ILE A 381 -1.66 15.73 12.91
CA ILE A 381 -1.46 14.32 12.55
C ILE A 381 -0.15 14.14 11.77
N VAL A 382 0.06 14.95 10.74
CA VAL A 382 1.27 14.88 9.90
C VAL A 382 2.53 15.17 10.73
N ASN A 383 2.49 16.16 11.62
CA ASN A 383 3.63 16.49 12.47
C ASN A 383 3.90 15.39 13.51
N ALA A 384 2.88 14.94 14.24
CA ALA A 384 3.05 13.93 15.28
C ALA A 384 3.49 12.57 14.74
N THR A 385 3.07 12.21 13.52
CA THR A 385 3.56 11.02 12.82
C THR A 385 4.99 11.20 12.29
N GLY A 386 5.31 12.37 11.73
CA GLY A 386 6.65 12.69 11.23
C GLY A 386 7.75 12.86 12.29
N GLU A 387 7.36 13.13 13.53
CA GLU A 387 8.24 13.12 14.71
C GLU A 387 8.14 11.81 15.52
N LEU A 388 7.32 10.85 15.08
CA LEU A 388 7.02 9.61 15.80
C LEU A 388 6.58 9.80 17.27
N HIS A 389 6.05 10.98 17.60
CA HIS A 389 5.45 11.27 18.90
C HIS A 389 4.24 10.37 19.18
N TRP A 390 3.49 10.04 18.13
CA TRP A 390 2.37 9.11 18.19
C TRP A 390 2.77 7.70 17.77
N GLY A 391 2.14 6.71 18.41
CA GLY A 391 2.08 5.35 17.90
C GLY A 391 0.95 5.20 16.89
N ILE A 392 0.80 3.99 16.37
CA ILE A 392 -0.22 3.66 15.38
C ILE A 392 -1.64 3.79 15.94
N ASP A 393 -1.86 3.44 17.21
CA ASP A 393 -3.16 3.53 17.90
C ASP A 393 -3.71 4.96 17.92
N GLU A 394 -2.87 5.91 18.30
CA GLU A 394 -3.25 7.33 18.32
C GLU A 394 -3.44 7.85 16.89
N THR A 395 -2.56 7.46 15.96
CA THR A 395 -2.64 7.92 14.57
C THR A 395 -3.93 7.47 13.90
N VAL A 396 -4.35 6.21 14.06
CA VAL A 396 -5.61 5.72 13.52
C VAL A 396 -6.79 6.41 14.19
N ALA A 397 -6.77 6.61 15.52
CA ALA A 397 -7.84 7.29 16.23
C ALA A 397 -8.07 8.72 15.72
N GLN A 398 -6.98 9.47 15.45
CA GLN A 398 -7.08 10.84 14.95
C GLN A 398 -7.54 10.89 13.48
N LEU A 399 -7.12 9.96 12.63
CA LEU A 399 -7.62 9.87 11.26
C LEU A 399 -9.11 9.44 11.24
N GLU A 400 -9.55 8.52 12.08
CA GLU A 400 -10.97 8.17 12.22
C GLU A 400 -11.79 9.36 12.74
N LYS A 401 -11.23 10.19 13.63
CA LYS A 401 -11.86 11.44 14.06
C LYS A 401 -12.03 12.42 12.90
N VAL A 402 -11.04 12.58 12.02
CA VAL A 402 -11.16 13.38 10.80
C VAL A 402 -12.28 12.84 9.91
N LEU A 403 -12.34 11.52 9.71
CA LEU A 403 -13.40 10.89 8.93
C LEU A 403 -14.77 11.19 9.53
N HIS A 404 -14.93 11.04 10.85
CA HIS A 404 -16.18 11.31 11.54
C HIS A 404 -16.63 12.76 11.32
N LEU A 405 -15.74 13.73 11.57
CA LEU A 405 -16.03 15.15 11.38
C LEU A 405 -16.43 15.48 9.94
N TYR A 406 -15.74 14.88 8.97
CA TYR A 406 -16.01 15.09 7.55
C TYR A 406 -17.35 14.48 7.12
N LYS A 407 -17.65 13.25 7.58
CA LYS A 407 -18.92 12.55 7.31
C LYS A 407 -20.13 13.17 7.98
N SER A 408 -19.98 13.70 9.19
CA SER A 408 -21.07 14.29 9.95
C SER A 408 -21.38 15.74 9.57
N GLY A 409 -20.55 16.36 8.73
CA GLY A 409 -20.66 17.79 8.41
C GLY A 409 -20.30 18.73 9.58
N THR A 410 -19.87 18.21 10.74
CA THR A 410 -19.51 19.02 11.92
C THR A 410 -18.41 20.03 11.61
N TYR A 411 -17.53 19.73 10.65
CA TYR A 411 -16.46 20.63 10.22
C TYR A 411 -16.99 21.94 9.57
N LEU A 412 -18.26 22.01 9.19
CA LEU A 412 -18.90 23.17 8.56
C LEU A 412 -19.47 24.18 9.58
N GLN A 413 -19.57 23.83 10.87
CA GLN A 413 -20.28 24.64 11.88
C GLN A 413 -19.66 26.03 12.14
N ASN A 414 -18.40 26.24 11.75
CA ASN A 414 -17.69 27.54 11.87
C ASN A 414 -17.52 28.28 10.54
N ALA A 415 -18.14 27.81 9.45
CA ALA A 415 -18.19 28.57 8.21
C ALA A 415 -18.99 29.86 8.48
N THR A 416 -18.31 31.00 8.43
CA THR A 416 -18.88 32.30 8.76
C THR A 416 -20.16 32.48 7.96
N ARG A 417 -21.27 32.80 8.65
CA ARG A 417 -22.54 33.20 8.01
C ARG A 417 -22.34 34.51 7.27
N MET A 418 -21.69 34.46 6.12
CA MET A 418 -21.76 35.51 5.11
C MET A 418 -23.21 35.63 4.66
N LEU A 419 -23.62 36.83 4.23
CA LEU A 419 -24.88 37.03 3.52
C LEU A 419 -24.87 36.14 2.28
N LYS A 420 -25.49 34.96 2.38
CA LYS A 420 -25.64 34.02 1.27
C LYS A 420 -26.75 34.56 0.37
N ALA A 421 -26.51 34.59 -0.94
CA ALA A 421 -27.55 34.87 -1.91
C ALA A 421 -28.70 33.87 -1.76
N GLU A 422 -29.91 34.28 -2.12
CA GLU A 422 -31.06 33.37 -2.16
C GLU A 422 -30.95 32.45 -3.38
N TYR A 423 -31.38 31.20 -3.22
CA TYR A 423 -31.38 30.20 -4.29
C TYR A 423 -32.79 29.64 -4.46
N GLN A 424 -33.30 29.68 -5.69
CA GLN A 424 -34.57 29.06 -6.05
C GLN A 424 -34.36 27.58 -6.37
N GLN A 425 -35.08 26.70 -5.67
CA GLN A 425 -35.10 25.27 -5.94
C GLN A 425 -36.08 24.95 -7.08
N ILE A 426 -35.63 24.13 -8.02
CA ILE A 426 -36.40 23.63 -9.16
C ILE A 426 -36.28 22.10 -9.14
N PRO A 427 -37.32 21.38 -8.70
CA PRO A 427 -37.31 19.93 -8.64
C PRO A 427 -37.38 19.31 -10.05
N GLU A 428 -36.94 18.06 -10.16
CA GLU A 428 -37.00 17.26 -11.39
C GLU A 428 -36.43 17.98 -12.61
N ALA A 429 -35.29 18.65 -12.42
CA ALA A 429 -34.73 19.55 -13.39
C ALA A 429 -33.19 19.51 -13.39
N ALA A 430 -32.62 19.62 -14.59
CA ALA A 430 -31.19 19.67 -14.82
C ALA A 430 -30.80 20.77 -15.82
N ILE A 431 -29.52 21.14 -15.77
CA ILE A 431 -28.89 22.00 -16.77
C ILE A 431 -27.86 21.11 -17.50
N PRO A 432 -28.09 20.75 -18.77
CA PRO A 432 -27.28 19.73 -19.44
C PRO A 432 -25.85 20.22 -19.72
N ASP A 433 -25.69 21.50 -20.03
CA ASP A 433 -24.41 22.02 -20.52
C ASP A 433 -23.29 21.99 -19.46
N GLU A 434 -22.10 21.56 -19.86
CA GLU A 434 -20.88 21.53 -19.04
C GLU A 434 -20.10 22.85 -19.21
N ASN A 435 -20.72 23.94 -18.75
CA ASN A 435 -20.29 25.29 -19.10
C ASN A 435 -19.03 25.80 -18.39
N TYR A 436 -18.58 25.13 -17.31
CA TYR A 436 -17.36 25.53 -16.61
C TYR A 436 -16.65 24.38 -15.89
N ARG A 437 -15.33 24.52 -15.78
CA ARG A 437 -14.43 23.56 -15.11
C ARG A 437 -13.94 24.11 -13.78
N CYS A 438 -13.79 23.23 -12.80
CA CYS A 438 -13.09 23.52 -11.56
C CYS A 438 -12.08 22.40 -11.29
N TRP A 439 -11.09 22.68 -10.45
CA TRP A 439 -10.04 21.72 -10.12
C TRP A 439 -9.78 21.70 -8.62
N PRO A 440 -9.66 20.52 -7.98
CA PRO A 440 -9.93 19.19 -8.53
C PRO A 440 -11.43 18.94 -8.75
N SER A 441 -11.81 18.06 -9.69
CA SER A 441 -13.22 17.69 -9.95
C SER A 441 -13.38 16.21 -10.26
N TYR A 442 -14.50 15.62 -9.84
CA TYR A 442 -14.90 14.26 -10.18
C TYR A 442 -15.30 14.10 -11.66
N HIS A 443 -15.45 15.20 -12.41
CA HIS A 443 -15.75 15.18 -13.83
C HIS A 443 -14.70 15.94 -14.65
N HIS A 444 -14.22 15.33 -15.72
CA HIS A 444 -13.11 15.86 -16.52
C HIS A 444 -13.47 17.09 -17.39
N LYS A 445 -14.75 17.25 -17.75
CA LYS A 445 -15.22 18.34 -18.62
C LYS A 445 -16.02 19.43 -17.91
N GLY A 446 -16.50 19.18 -16.69
CA GLY A 446 -17.37 20.08 -15.94
C GLY A 446 -17.03 20.12 -14.46
N CYS A 447 -17.54 21.10 -13.72
CA CYS A 447 -17.32 21.21 -12.29
C CYS A 447 -18.28 20.31 -11.49
N LEU A 448 -17.86 19.08 -11.22
CA LEU A 448 -18.52 18.13 -10.31
C LEU A 448 -17.74 18.03 -9.00
N LEU A 449 -18.36 18.39 -7.89
CA LEU A 449 -17.75 18.35 -6.55
C LEU A 449 -18.67 17.66 -5.55
N SER A 450 -18.08 17.13 -4.48
CA SER A 450 -18.79 16.47 -3.38
C SER A 450 -19.14 17.47 -2.26
N VAL A 451 -20.41 17.51 -1.86
CA VAL A 451 -20.90 18.37 -0.77
C VAL A 451 -21.64 17.53 0.28
N PHE A 452 -21.64 17.99 1.53
CA PHE A 452 -22.37 17.40 2.63
C PHE A 452 -23.87 17.68 2.51
N ASP A 453 -24.23 18.94 2.27
CA ASP A 453 -25.60 19.41 2.14
C ASP A 453 -25.73 20.57 1.15
N VAL A 454 -26.97 21.05 0.97
CA VAL A 454 -27.28 22.22 0.13
C VAL A 454 -26.60 23.48 0.65
N GLY A 455 -26.39 23.61 1.96
CA GLY A 455 -25.73 24.76 2.57
C GLY A 455 -24.26 24.89 2.17
N GLU A 456 -23.55 23.76 2.09
CA GLU A 456 -22.19 23.68 1.57
C GLU A 456 -22.17 23.88 0.05
N ALA A 457 -23.15 23.35 -0.70
CA ALA A 457 -23.27 23.62 -2.14
C ALA A 457 -23.40 25.13 -2.44
N ILE A 458 -24.24 25.83 -1.68
CA ILE A 458 -24.36 27.29 -1.80
C ILE A 458 -23.01 27.97 -1.53
N GLU A 459 -22.30 27.57 -0.47
CA GLU A 459 -20.99 28.15 -0.13
C GLU A 459 -19.95 27.94 -1.23
N VAL A 460 -19.90 26.75 -1.83
CA VAL A 460 -19.01 26.44 -2.96
C VAL A 460 -19.39 27.28 -4.18
N CYS A 461 -20.69 27.44 -4.47
CA CYS A 461 -21.15 28.26 -5.59
C CYS A 461 -20.82 29.75 -5.37
N GLU A 462 -21.02 30.28 -4.15
CA GLU A 462 -20.66 31.68 -3.83
C GLU A 462 -19.14 31.93 -3.93
N ASN A 463 -18.30 30.95 -3.58
CA ASN A 463 -16.86 31.05 -3.73
C ASN A 463 -16.39 30.97 -5.20
N HIS A 464 -17.22 30.46 -6.11
CA HIS A 464 -16.94 30.41 -7.54
C HIS A 464 -17.63 31.58 -8.26
N SER A 465 -16.87 32.60 -8.65
CA SER A 465 -17.40 33.80 -9.32
C SER A 465 -18.22 33.53 -10.58
N GLN A 466 -17.99 32.40 -11.25
CA GLN A 466 -18.71 31.97 -12.46
C GLN A 466 -20.00 31.20 -12.15
N CYS A 467 -20.18 30.71 -10.91
CA CYS A 467 -21.31 29.88 -10.55
C CYS A 467 -22.59 30.71 -10.38
N LYS A 468 -23.64 30.29 -11.10
CA LYS A 468 -24.99 30.89 -11.03
C LYS A 468 -26.08 29.88 -10.70
N ALA A 469 -25.77 28.60 -10.81
CA ALA A 469 -26.68 27.52 -10.47
C ALA A 469 -25.89 26.26 -10.12
N PHE A 470 -26.50 25.32 -9.44
CA PHE A 470 -25.94 23.99 -9.22
C PHE A 470 -27.03 22.92 -9.26
N VAL A 471 -26.64 21.69 -9.60
CA VAL A 471 -27.53 20.56 -9.85
C VAL A 471 -27.11 19.41 -8.95
N LEU A 472 -27.97 19.04 -8.01
CA LEU A 472 -27.79 17.85 -7.17
C LEU A 472 -28.05 16.60 -8.01
N THR A 473 -27.17 15.61 -7.86
CA THR A 473 -27.32 14.29 -8.47
C THR A 473 -27.76 13.26 -7.42
N ASN A 474 -28.23 12.11 -7.89
CA ASN A 474 -28.54 10.95 -7.04
C ASN A 474 -27.29 10.14 -6.62
N GLN A 475 -26.09 10.57 -7.01
CA GLN A 475 -24.84 9.86 -6.74
C GLN A 475 -24.16 10.39 -5.47
N THR A 476 -23.57 9.48 -4.72
CA THR A 476 -22.80 9.80 -3.52
C THR A 476 -21.39 9.26 -3.59
N THR A 477 -20.47 9.93 -2.89
CA THR A 477 -19.11 9.45 -2.67
C THR A 477 -19.05 8.33 -1.63
N TRP A 478 -17.87 7.76 -1.40
CA TRP A 478 -17.67 6.70 -0.40
C TRP A 478 -17.93 7.16 1.05
N THR A 479 -17.88 8.46 1.32
CA THR A 479 -18.27 9.05 2.61
C THR A 479 -19.78 9.33 2.71
N GLY A 480 -20.55 9.12 1.64
CA GLY A 480 -21.98 9.39 1.57
C GLY A 480 -22.33 10.84 1.19
N ARG A 481 -21.36 11.63 0.72
CA ARG A 481 -21.57 13.03 0.31
C ARG A 481 -22.18 13.09 -1.08
N GLN A 482 -23.04 14.06 -1.34
CA GLN A 482 -23.72 14.21 -2.62
C GLN A 482 -22.80 14.80 -3.67
N LEU A 483 -22.84 14.26 -4.88
CA LEU A 483 -22.17 14.85 -6.03
C LEU A 483 -23.06 15.93 -6.66
N VAL A 484 -22.48 17.12 -6.84
CA VAL A 484 -23.17 18.31 -7.35
C VAL A 484 -22.43 18.88 -8.54
N PHE A 485 -23.15 19.09 -9.64
CA PHE A 485 -22.65 19.84 -10.79
C PHE A 485 -22.89 21.32 -10.58
N PHE A 486 -21.85 22.13 -10.69
CA PHE A 486 -21.99 23.57 -10.66
C PHE A 486 -22.02 24.16 -12.08
N LYS A 487 -22.83 25.19 -12.29
CA LYS A 487 -23.20 25.71 -13.62
C LYS A 487 -23.06 27.23 -13.72
N MET A 488 -22.71 27.70 -14.91
CA MET A 488 -22.48 29.13 -15.24
C MET A 488 -23.73 29.93 -15.58
N GLY A 489 -24.87 29.26 -15.77
CA GLY A 489 -26.12 29.91 -16.17
C GLY A 489 -27.30 28.96 -16.01
N SER A 490 -28.50 29.54 -16.03
CA SER A 490 -29.79 28.86 -15.81
C SER A 490 -30.72 28.96 -17.03
N ASN A 491 -30.19 29.33 -18.20
CA ASN A 491 -31.00 29.66 -19.38
C ASN A 491 -31.61 28.43 -20.08
N HIS A 492 -31.08 27.24 -19.82
CA HIS A 492 -31.49 25.98 -20.45
C HIS A 492 -31.73 24.91 -19.38
N ILE A 493 -32.89 25.00 -18.72
CA ILE A 493 -33.33 24.00 -17.75
C ILE A 493 -34.22 22.98 -18.48
N VAL A 494 -33.87 21.70 -18.35
CA VAL A 494 -34.61 20.58 -18.93
C VAL A 494 -35.15 19.69 -17.82
N PRO A 495 -36.31 19.02 -18.02
CA PRO A 495 -36.81 18.04 -17.07
C PRO A 495 -35.83 16.87 -16.89
N ASP A 496 -35.55 16.50 -15.64
CA ASP A 496 -34.73 15.35 -15.25
C ASP A 496 -35.20 14.84 -13.87
N PRO A 497 -35.93 13.71 -13.81
CA PRO A 497 -36.57 13.26 -12.57
C PRO A 497 -35.57 12.88 -11.46
N ASP A 498 -34.31 12.62 -11.82
CA ASP A 498 -33.28 12.18 -10.87
C ASP A 498 -32.45 13.34 -10.29
N LYS A 499 -32.78 14.59 -10.64
CA LYS A 499 -31.97 15.77 -10.30
C LYS A 499 -32.79 16.94 -9.77
N ILE A 500 -32.14 17.75 -8.95
CA ILE A 500 -32.71 19.00 -8.40
C ILE A 500 -31.76 20.14 -8.74
N THR A 501 -32.28 21.18 -9.38
CA THR A 501 -31.51 22.36 -9.75
C THR A 501 -31.78 23.50 -8.76
N TYR A 502 -30.73 24.19 -8.34
CA TYR A 502 -30.79 25.41 -7.54
C TYR A 502 -30.21 26.56 -8.36
N VAL A 503 -30.98 27.63 -8.55
CA VAL A 503 -30.59 28.81 -9.32
C VAL A 503 -30.43 30.00 -8.39
N LYS A 504 -29.29 30.69 -8.49
CA LYS A 504 -29.02 31.91 -7.73
C LYS A 504 -29.99 33.01 -8.14
N VAL A 505 -30.70 33.57 -7.18
CA VAL A 505 -31.60 34.71 -7.41
C VAL A 505 -30.73 35.96 -7.57
N THR A 506 -30.65 36.48 -8.78
CA THR A 506 -30.05 37.79 -9.04
C THR A 506 -31.11 38.86 -8.79
N GLY A 507 -30.92 39.64 -7.73
CA GLY A 507 -31.73 40.84 -7.45
C GLY A 507 -31.51 41.95 -8.47
#